data_AF-A0A149TLU4-F1
#
_entry.id   AF-A0A149TLU4-F1
#
_cell.length_a   1.000
_cell.length_b   1.000
_cell.length_c   1.000
_cell.angle_alpha   90.00
_cell.angle_beta   90.00
_cell.angle_gamma   90.00
#
_symmetry.space_group_name_H-M   'P 1'
#
loop_
_entity.id
_entity.type
_entity.pdbx_description
1 polymer ?
#
loop_
_entity_poly.entity_id
_entity_poly.type
_entity_poly.pdbx_seq_one_letter_code
_entity_poly.pdbx_strand_id
1 'polypeptide(L)'
;MRQHASGLSWQAETLLAWRRDREAIKVWRRVGLSASAPEIFCEAETADGPVRGVVVGGDRIDGAWDRNGELIVFTQTADMVWLNGPDLKTLTLTTCPKAFEDIIMYNDNRSATRQHIDHIVVKSGLTYNMLGCEKAHALWMDHARRLGCEDPLADEMPVPHQLVWLGAGLNRALALVIAGQWNGQETGFSLYHPLTLFTDSGQVVAVENPVEAEVYPVLRVPA
;
A
#
# COMPACT_ATOMS: atom_id res chain seq x y z
N MET A 1 -16.49 -26.94 15.25
CA MET A 1 -15.52 -25.87 14.92
C MET A 1 -15.81 -25.41 13.50
N ARG A 2 -16.30 -24.18 13.30
CA ARG A 2 -16.56 -23.64 11.96
C ARG A 2 -15.33 -22.85 11.54
N GLN A 3 -14.56 -23.39 10.61
CA GLN A 3 -13.55 -22.64 9.88
C GLN A 3 -14.29 -21.58 9.06
N HIS A 4 -14.08 -20.30 9.39
CA HIS A 4 -14.37 -19.24 8.44
C HIS A 4 -13.36 -19.42 7.30
N ALA A 5 -13.80 -19.97 6.18
CA ALA A 5 -13.03 -19.92 4.94
C ALA A 5 -12.89 -18.43 4.60
N SER A 6 -11.70 -17.87 4.86
CA SER A 6 -11.38 -16.53 4.40
C SER A 6 -11.40 -16.60 2.86
N GLY A 7 -12.12 -15.70 2.20
CA GLY A 7 -12.20 -15.67 0.73
C GLY A 7 -10.90 -15.24 0.05
N LEU A 8 -9.77 -15.27 0.77
CA LEU A 8 -8.48 -14.79 0.32
C LEU A 8 -7.68 -15.89 -0.35
N SER A 9 -6.84 -15.48 -1.30
CA SER A 9 -5.79 -16.34 -1.84
C SER A 9 -4.78 -16.72 -0.75
N TRP A 10 -4.14 -17.89 -0.88
CA TRP A 10 -3.12 -18.33 0.07
C TRP A 10 -1.92 -17.37 0.12
N GLN A 11 -1.62 -16.71 -1.00
CA GLN A 11 -0.61 -15.65 -1.09
C GLN A 11 -0.97 -14.47 -0.18
N ALA A 12 -2.24 -14.04 -0.21
CA ALA A 12 -2.74 -12.95 0.63
C ALA A 12 -2.67 -13.32 2.12
N GLU A 13 -3.07 -14.54 2.47
CA GLU A 13 -2.96 -15.06 3.83
C GLU A 13 -1.51 -15.13 4.32
N THR A 14 -0.59 -15.58 3.46
CA THR A 14 0.85 -15.67 3.77
C THR A 14 1.44 -14.29 4.04
N LEU A 15 1.12 -13.29 3.23
CA LEU A 15 1.57 -11.91 3.44
C LEU A 15 1.00 -11.28 4.73
N LEU A 16 -0.27 -11.58 5.06
CA LEU A 16 -0.88 -11.14 6.32
C LEU A 16 -0.19 -11.78 7.53
N ALA A 17 0.16 -13.06 7.44
CA ALA A 17 0.92 -13.76 8.46
C ALA A 17 2.33 -13.16 8.60
N TRP A 18 3.03 -12.94 7.47
CA TRP A 18 4.37 -12.34 7.44
C TRP A 18 4.41 -10.98 8.13
N ARG A 19 3.41 -10.11 7.88
CA ARG A 19 3.32 -8.77 8.50
C ARG A 19 3.26 -8.80 10.03
N ARG A 20 2.88 -9.93 10.62
CA ARG A 20 2.78 -10.11 12.08
C ARG A 20 4.01 -10.80 12.66
N ASP A 21 4.87 -11.38 11.81
CA ASP A 21 6.04 -12.14 12.23
C ASP A 21 7.29 -11.24 12.31
N ARG A 22 7.76 -11.03 13.54
CA ARG A 22 8.91 -10.14 13.79
C ARG A 22 10.22 -10.68 13.24
N GLU A 23 10.41 -12.00 13.20
CA GLU A 23 11.65 -12.60 12.73
C GLU A 23 11.70 -12.58 11.20
N ALA A 24 10.61 -12.93 10.53
CA ALA A 24 10.52 -12.85 9.07
C ALA A 24 10.68 -11.42 8.56
N ILE A 25 10.14 -10.42 9.28
CA ILE A 25 10.37 -9.00 8.98
C ILE A 25 11.85 -8.61 9.16
N LYS A 26 12.53 -9.13 10.20
CA LYS A 26 13.96 -8.87 10.40
C LYS A 26 14.80 -9.45 9.27
N VAL A 27 14.51 -10.68 8.83
CA VAL A 27 15.19 -11.32 7.70
C VAL A 27 15.01 -10.48 6.44
N TRP A 28 13.78 -10.08 6.13
CA TRP A 28 13.49 -9.23 4.98
C TRP A 28 14.23 -7.88 5.01
N ARG A 29 14.30 -7.22 6.18
CA ARG A 29 15.02 -5.94 6.31
C ARG A 29 16.51 -6.05 5.98
N ARG A 30 17.14 -7.20 6.23
CA ARG A 30 18.57 -7.43 5.93
C ARG A 30 18.84 -7.53 4.42
N VAL A 31 17.82 -7.84 3.62
CA VAL A 31 17.93 -7.89 2.14
C VAL A 31 18.15 -6.49 1.55
N GLY A 32 17.85 -5.41 2.30
CA GLY A 32 18.00 -4.03 1.81
C GLY A 32 16.84 -3.55 0.93
N LEU A 33 15.80 -4.36 0.75
CA LEU A 33 14.53 -4.01 0.11
C LEU A 33 13.46 -3.57 1.12
N SER A 34 13.90 -3.03 2.27
CA SER A 34 13.06 -2.81 3.46
C SER A 34 11.91 -1.82 3.28
N ALA A 35 11.88 -1.07 2.18
CA ALA A 35 10.80 -0.16 1.84
C ALA A 35 9.58 -0.88 1.23
N SER A 36 9.73 -2.14 0.78
CA SER A 36 8.64 -2.92 0.19
C SER A 36 8.34 -4.21 0.95
N ALA A 37 7.09 -4.70 0.92
CA ALA A 37 6.72 -6.07 1.24
C ALA A 37 7.34 -7.05 0.23
N PRO A 38 7.53 -8.32 0.60
CA PRO A 38 7.99 -9.34 -0.34
C PRO A 38 6.93 -9.63 -1.41
N GLU A 39 7.35 -9.73 -2.68
CA GLU A 39 6.43 -9.80 -3.84
C GLU A 39 6.54 -11.10 -4.64
N ILE A 40 7.56 -11.90 -4.33
CA ILE A 40 7.87 -13.13 -5.06
C ILE A 40 7.41 -14.31 -4.21
N PHE A 41 6.44 -15.04 -4.74
CA PHE A 41 5.90 -16.26 -4.16
C PHE A 41 6.63 -17.47 -4.72
N CYS A 42 6.77 -18.47 -3.87
CA CYS A 42 7.47 -19.70 -4.14
C CYS A 42 6.53 -20.89 -3.95
N GLU A 43 6.55 -21.82 -4.90
CA GLU A 43 6.02 -23.18 -4.72
C GLU A 43 7.10 -24.19 -5.10
N ALA A 44 7.30 -25.21 -4.27
CA ALA A 44 8.25 -26.29 -4.51
C ALA A 44 7.81 -27.58 -3.83
N GLU A 45 8.23 -28.72 -4.37
CA GLU A 45 8.13 -30.02 -3.71
C GLU A 45 9.47 -30.35 -3.06
N THR A 46 9.47 -30.54 -1.74
CA THR A 46 10.66 -30.92 -0.97
C THR A 46 10.54 -32.35 -0.45
N ALA A 47 11.62 -32.91 0.10
CA ALA A 47 11.56 -34.22 0.74
C ALA A 47 10.58 -34.28 1.92
N ASP A 48 10.38 -33.16 2.61
CA ASP A 48 9.50 -33.02 3.78
C ASP A 48 8.05 -32.64 3.38
N GLY A 49 7.80 -32.45 2.08
CA GLY A 49 6.50 -32.14 1.50
C GLY A 49 6.45 -30.84 0.69
N PRO A 50 5.25 -30.43 0.25
CA PRO A 50 5.07 -29.23 -0.55
C PRO A 50 5.31 -27.98 0.29
N VAL A 51 6.10 -27.06 -0.26
CA VAL A 51 6.35 -25.73 0.32
C VAL A 51 5.65 -24.70 -0.53
N ARG A 52 4.84 -23.86 0.13
CA ARG A 52 4.21 -22.66 -0.44
C ARG A 52 4.45 -21.48 0.46
N GLY A 53 4.96 -20.39 -0.09
CA GLY A 53 5.24 -19.21 0.70
C GLY A 53 5.70 -18.01 -0.12
N VAL A 54 6.17 -16.99 0.58
CA VAL A 54 6.75 -15.79 -0.01
C VAL A 54 8.24 -15.73 0.29
N VAL A 55 9.06 -15.37 -0.70
CA VAL A 55 10.51 -15.25 -0.55
C VAL A 55 10.84 -14.02 0.29
N VAL A 56 11.49 -14.23 1.43
CA VAL A 56 11.86 -13.19 2.40
C VAL A 56 13.37 -12.98 2.52
N GLY A 57 14.17 -13.78 1.81
CA GLY A 57 15.63 -13.70 1.80
C GLY A 57 16.25 -14.72 0.84
N GLY A 58 17.56 -14.69 0.69
CA GLY A 58 18.30 -15.60 -0.19
C GLY A 58 19.27 -14.90 -1.15
N ASP A 59 19.77 -15.68 -2.09
CA ASP A 59 20.70 -15.26 -3.12
C ASP A 59 20.01 -14.46 -4.23
N ARG A 60 20.73 -13.50 -4.78
CA ARG A 60 20.26 -12.63 -5.85
C ARG A 60 21.26 -12.59 -6.99
N ILE A 61 20.74 -12.62 -8.22
CA ILE A 61 21.51 -12.44 -9.45
C ILE A 61 20.82 -11.38 -10.30
N ASP A 62 21.59 -10.38 -10.76
CA ASP A 62 21.09 -9.26 -11.58
C ASP A 62 19.83 -8.55 -11.04
N GLY A 63 19.72 -8.47 -9.71
CA GLY A 63 18.60 -7.81 -9.06
C GLY A 63 17.32 -8.65 -8.96
N ALA A 64 17.33 -9.93 -9.38
CA ALA A 64 16.26 -10.90 -9.16
C ALA A 64 16.68 -11.98 -8.14
N TRP A 65 15.71 -12.73 -7.60
CA TRP A 65 16.02 -13.92 -6.78
C TRP A 65 16.62 -15.01 -7.64
N ASP A 66 17.74 -15.57 -7.20
CA ASP A 66 18.39 -16.65 -7.93
C ASP A 66 17.67 -17.97 -7.65
N ARG A 67 17.00 -18.51 -8.67
CA ARG A 67 16.33 -19.82 -8.61
C ARG A 67 17.33 -20.96 -8.34
N ASN A 68 18.59 -20.80 -8.71
CA ASN A 68 19.63 -21.80 -8.50
C ASN A 68 20.49 -21.50 -7.25
N GLY A 69 20.12 -20.51 -6.46
CA GLY A 69 20.78 -20.19 -5.19
C GLY A 69 19.98 -20.65 -3.97
N GLU A 70 20.40 -20.20 -2.80
CA GLU A 70 19.65 -20.38 -1.56
C GLU A 70 18.49 -19.38 -1.49
N LEU A 71 17.30 -19.84 -1.09
CA LEU A 71 16.14 -19.00 -0.85
C LEU A 71 15.62 -19.21 0.57
N ILE A 72 15.22 -18.13 1.22
CA ILE A 72 14.53 -18.16 2.51
C ILE A 72 13.07 -17.82 2.25
N VAL A 73 12.17 -18.76 2.53
CA VAL A 73 10.73 -18.66 2.25
C VAL A 73 9.95 -18.63 3.55
N PHE A 74 9.06 -17.66 3.69
CA PHE A 74 8.08 -17.62 4.77
C PHE A 74 6.77 -18.24 4.31
N THR A 75 6.32 -19.29 4.98
CA THR A 75 5.18 -20.12 4.56
C THR A 75 3.85 -19.60 5.09
N GLN A 76 2.75 -20.11 4.53
CA GLN A 76 1.39 -19.84 5.02
C GLN A 76 1.17 -20.28 6.47
N THR A 77 1.92 -21.29 6.95
CA THR A 77 1.89 -21.78 8.33
C THR A 77 2.69 -20.91 9.31
N ALA A 78 3.24 -19.79 8.83
CA ALA A 78 4.10 -18.88 9.57
C ALA A 78 5.47 -19.47 9.98
N ASP A 79 6.00 -20.37 9.16
CA ASP A 79 7.35 -20.93 9.34
C ASP A 79 8.32 -20.31 8.32
N MET A 80 9.61 -20.30 8.65
CA MET A 80 10.68 -19.98 7.70
C MET A 80 11.36 -21.27 7.25
N VAL A 81 11.47 -21.45 5.93
CA VAL A 81 12.08 -22.61 5.29
C VAL A 81 13.23 -22.15 4.41
N TRP A 82 14.36 -22.84 4.51
CA TRP A 82 15.52 -22.64 3.64
C TRP A 82 15.44 -23.63 2.50
N LEU A 83 15.48 -23.12 1.28
CA LEU A 83 15.38 -23.90 0.05
C LEU A 83 16.70 -23.80 -0.71
N ASN A 84 17.26 -24.95 -1.07
CA ASN A 84 18.42 -25.01 -1.96
C ASN A 84 17.93 -25.18 -3.40
N GLY A 85 17.93 -24.08 -4.17
CA GLY A 85 17.37 -24.00 -5.51
C GLY A 85 17.77 -25.14 -6.48
N PRO A 86 19.06 -25.50 -6.60
CA PRO A 86 19.53 -26.56 -7.49
C PRO A 86 18.91 -27.95 -7.23
N ASP A 87 18.52 -28.23 -5.98
CA ASP A 87 17.95 -29.51 -5.59
C ASP A 87 16.44 -29.57 -5.86
N LEU A 88 15.81 -28.44 -6.18
CA LEU A 88 14.35 -28.28 -6.27
C LEU A 88 13.89 -28.12 -7.73
N LYS A 89 13.74 -29.24 -8.42
CA LYS A 89 13.31 -29.28 -9.83
C LYS A 89 11.94 -28.64 -10.08
N THR A 90 11.05 -28.69 -9.09
CA THR A 90 9.68 -28.15 -9.16
C THR A 90 9.57 -26.71 -8.69
N LEU A 91 10.67 -26.08 -8.28
CA LEU A 91 10.67 -24.70 -7.78
C LEU A 91 10.12 -23.73 -8.84
N THR A 92 9.05 -23.05 -8.49
CA THR A 92 8.47 -21.93 -9.25
C THR A 92 8.54 -20.65 -8.43
N LEU A 93 8.94 -19.56 -9.08
CA LEU A 93 8.91 -18.21 -8.52
C LEU A 93 7.93 -17.38 -9.33
N THR A 94 6.94 -16.77 -8.67
CA THR A 94 5.87 -16.03 -9.34
C THR A 94 5.57 -14.73 -8.60
N THR A 95 5.16 -13.70 -9.35
CA THR A 95 4.51 -12.53 -8.78
C THR A 95 3.01 -12.79 -8.73
N CYS A 96 2.32 -12.26 -7.72
CA CYS A 96 0.86 -12.35 -7.62
C CYS A 96 0.28 -10.99 -7.21
N PRO A 97 0.09 -10.05 -8.15
CA PRO A 97 -0.50 -8.73 -7.86
C PRO A 97 -1.86 -8.83 -7.17
N LYS A 98 -2.69 -9.82 -7.55
CA LYS A 98 -3.99 -10.09 -6.93
C LYS A 98 -3.91 -10.37 -5.43
N ALA A 99 -2.83 -10.97 -4.93
CA ALA A 99 -2.66 -11.20 -3.49
C ALA A 99 -2.63 -9.88 -2.70
N PHE A 100 -2.09 -8.82 -3.31
CA PHE A 100 -2.05 -7.49 -2.72
C PHE A 100 -3.44 -6.84 -2.75
N GLU A 101 -4.16 -6.96 -3.86
CA GLU A 101 -5.56 -6.52 -4.00
C GLU A 101 -6.47 -7.24 -3.00
N ASP A 102 -6.33 -8.55 -2.84
CA ASP A 102 -7.11 -9.35 -1.89
C ASP A 102 -6.89 -8.88 -0.43
N ILE A 103 -5.65 -8.51 -0.05
CA ILE A 103 -5.37 -7.97 1.30
C ILE A 103 -5.99 -6.58 1.48
N ILE A 104 -5.95 -5.75 0.43
CA ILE A 104 -6.60 -4.43 0.44
C ILE A 104 -8.11 -4.63 0.64
N MET A 105 -8.74 -5.45 -0.21
CA MET A 105 -10.15 -5.84 -0.14
C MET A 105 -10.54 -6.50 1.20
N TYR A 106 -9.64 -7.28 1.81
CA TYR A 106 -9.85 -7.89 3.12
C TYR A 106 -9.87 -6.87 4.26
N ASN A 107 -8.92 -5.93 4.24
CA ASN A 107 -8.94 -4.80 5.16
C ASN A 107 -10.17 -3.91 4.87
N ASP A 108 -10.61 -3.87 3.61
CA ASP A 108 -11.85 -3.27 3.11
C ASP A 108 -13.11 -4.15 3.29
N ASN A 109 -13.10 -5.18 4.13
CA ASN A 109 -14.32 -5.90 4.56
C ASN A 109 -14.73 -5.61 6.01
N ARG A 110 -14.12 -4.60 6.63
CA ARG A 110 -14.70 -3.93 7.81
C ARG A 110 -15.97 -3.21 7.35
N SER A 111 -17.05 -3.21 8.14
CA SER A 111 -18.33 -2.64 7.70
C SER A 111 -18.16 -1.26 7.06
N ALA A 112 -18.88 -0.97 5.96
CA ALA A 112 -18.78 0.29 5.22
C ALA A 112 -18.88 1.54 6.13
N THR A 113 -19.64 1.44 7.23
CA THR A 113 -19.72 2.46 8.29
C THR A 113 -18.40 2.64 9.03
N ARG A 114 -17.71 1.56 9.39
CA ARG A 114 -16.41 1.61 10.08
C ARG A 114 -15.29 2.06 9.15
N GLN A 115 -15.36 1.73 7.86
CA GLN A 115 -14.46 2.29 6.84
C GLN A 115 -14.67 3.77 6.64
N HIS A 116 -15.93 4.22 6.58
CA HIS A 116 -16.24 5.63 6.50
C HIS A 116 -15.68 6.39 7.71
N ILE A 117 -15.83 5.83 8.91
CA ILE A 117 -15.24 6.40 10.14
C ILE A 117 -13.71 6.35 10.09
N ASP A 118 -13.10 5.22 9.73
CA ASP A 118 -11.64 5.08 9.64
C ASP A 118 -11.07 6.03 8.58
N HIS A 119 -11.75 6.21 7.44
CA HIS A 119 -11.36 7.16 6.39
C HIS A 119 -11.55 8.62 6.81
N ILE A 120 -12.62 8.95 7.54
CA ILE A 120 -12.79 10.30 8.12
C ILE A 120 -11.66 10.56 9.12
N VAL A 121 -11.38 9.62 10.02
CA VAL A 121 -10.33 9.76 11.04
C VAL A 121 -8.95 9.90 10.39
N VAL A 122 -8.64 9.05 9.42
CA VAL A 122 -7.36 9.09 8.70
C VAL A 122 -7.24 10.38 7.87
N LYS A 123 -8.30 10.79 7.18
CA LYS A 123 -8.35 12.07 6.46
C LYS A 123 -8.15 13.23 7.42
N SER A 124 -8.90 13.31 8.52
CA SER A 124 -8.77 14.36 9.52
C SER A 124 -7.36 14.41 10.11
N GLY A 125 -6.75 13.25 10.40
CA GLY A 125 -5.37 13.16 10.87
C GLY A 125 -4.36 13.66 9.84
N LEU A 126 -4.50 13.24 8.57
CA LEU A 126 -3.66 13.71 7.47
C LEU A 126 -3.82 15.21 7.21
N THR A 127 -5.05 15.71 7.20
CA THR A 127 -5.35 17.14 7.07
C THR A 127 -4.73 17.93 8.22
N TYR A 128 -4.88 17.46 9.47
CA TYR A 128 -4.29 18.12 10.63
C TYR A 128 -2.76 18.16 10.54
N ASN A 129 -2.13 17.04 10.21
CA ASN A 129 -0.67 16.96 10.03
C ASN A 129 -0.19 17.84 8.88
N MET A 130 -0.96 17.91 7.79
CA MET A 130 -0.69 18.78 6.64
C MET A 130 -0.73 20.25 7.05
N LEU A 131 -1.75 20.68 7.79
CA LEU A 131 -1.86 22.06 8.29
C LEU A 131 -0.72 22.41 9.27
N GLY A 132 -0.25 21.44 10.04
CA GLY A 132 0.94 21.58 10.89
C GLY A 132 2.28 21.59 10.13
N CYS A 133 2.28 21.23 8.85
CA CYS A 133 3.46 21.24 7.99
C CYS A 133 3.50 22.54 7.18
N GLU A 134 4.41 23.46 7.53
CA GLU A 134 4.52 24.79 6.90
C GLU A 134 4.55 24.73 5.36
N LYS A 135 5.37 23.82 4.80
CA LYS A 135 5.50 23.63 3.35
C LYS A 135 4.19 23.15 2.72
N ALA A 136 3.56 22.13 3.31
CA ALA A 136 2.35 21.53 2.75
C ALA A 136 1.16 22.49 2.86
N HIS A 137 1.04 23.16 4.01
CA HIS A 137 0.05 24.19 4.26
C HIS A 137 0.20 25.36 3.27
N ALA A 138 1.41 25.87 3.04
CA ALA A 138 1.62 26.94 2.07
C ALA A 138 1.20 26.55 0.64
N LEU A 139 1.49 25.32 0.21
CA LEU A 139 1.08 24.79 -1.09
C LEU A 139 -0.44 24.66 -1.20
N TRP A 140 -1.10 24.13 -0.17
CA TRP A 140 -2.56 24.07 -0.12
C TRP A 140 -3.17 25.47 -0.20
N MET A 141 -2.63 26.42 0.56
CA MET A 141 -3.15 27.78 0.60
C MET A 141 -3.04 28.50 -0.74
N ASP A 142 -1.90 28.35 -1.41
CA ASP A 142 -1.73 28.89 -2.76
C ASP A 142 -2.73 28.26 -3.74
N HIS A 143 -2.93 26.94 -3.64
CA HIS A 143 -3.90 26.25 -4.47
C HIS A 143 -5.34 26.69 -4.21
N ALA A 144 -5.77 26.76 -2.94
CA ALA A 144 -7.11 27.18 -2.55
C ALA A 144 -7.42 28.61 -3.03
N ARG A 145 -6.46 29.54 -2.96
CA ARG A 145 -6.60 30.89 -3.52
C ARG A 145 -6.85 30.88 -5.02
N ARG A 146 -6.13 30.04 -5.77
CA ARG A 146 -6.36 29.88 -7.23
C ARG A 146 -7.75 29.31 -7.55
N LEU A 147 -8.36 28.57 -6.62
CA LEU A 147 -9.75 28.10 -6.73
C LEU A 147 -10.80 29.13 -6.29
N GLY A 148 -10.39 30.34 -5.90
CA GLY A 148 -11.29 31.43 -5.50
C GLY A 148 -11.57 31.52 -4.00
N CYS A 149 -10.77 30.85 -3.15
CA CYS A 149 -10.84 31.07 -1.71
C CYS A 149 -10.11 32.37 -1.33
N GLU A 150 -10.86 33.40 -0.96
CA GLU A 150 -10.33 34.73 -0.67
C GLU A 150 -9.80 34.88 0.77
N ASP A 151 -10.30 34.08 1.73
CA ASP A 151 -9.90 34.15 3.14
C ASP A 151 -9.36 32.80 3.68
N PRO A 152 -8.04 32.68 3.91
CA PRO A 152 -7.38 31.53 4.55
C PRO A 152 -7.79 31.24 5.99
N LEU A 153 -8.34 32.23 6.70
CA LEU A 153 -8.63 32.15 8.13
C LEU A 153 -10.13 32.02 8.41
N ALA A 154 -10.96 31.97 7.37
CA ALA A 154 -12.39 31.75 7.51
C ALA A 154 -12.67 30.33 8.04
N ASP A 155 -13.66 30.20 8.92
CA ASP A 155 -14.12 28.90 9.45
C ASP A 155 -14.60 27.93 8.35
N GLU A 156 -14.92 28.47 7.16
CA GLU A 156 -15.32 27.74 5.96
C GLU A 156 -14.17 27.45 5.00
N MET A 157 -12.91 27.49 5.47
CA MET A 157 -11.76 27.18 4.62
C MET A 157 -11.91 25.77 4.01
N PRO A 158 -11.78 25.61 2.68
CA PRO A 158 -11.81 24.29 2.09
C PRO A 158 -10.61 23.51 2.61
N VAL A 159 -10.88 22.30 3.11
CA VAL A 159 -9.83 21.34 3.44
C VAL A 159 -9.63 20.37 2.28
N PRO A 160 -8.37 19.96 2.01
CA PRO A 160 -8.13 18.93 1.02
C PRO A 160 -8.83 17.65 1.47
N HIS A 161 -9.48 16.99 0.52
CA HIS A 161 -10.35 15.86 0.82
C HIS A 161 -10.13 14.63 -0.05
N GLN A 162 -9.34 14.75 -1.10
CA GLN A 162 -9.04 13.64 -1.98
C GLN A 162 -7.84 12.87 -1.46
N LEU A 163 -8.08 11.61 -1.12
CA LEU A 163 -7.05 10.66 -0.77
C LEU A 163 -6.67 9.83 -1.98
N VAL A 164 -5.38 9.52 -2.10
CA VAL A 164 -4.82 8.65 -3.13
C VAL A 164 -3.80 7.72 -2.50
N TRP A 165 -3.62 6.55 -3.10
CA TRP A 165 -2.52 5.65 -2.77
C TRP A 165 -1.33 5.94 -3.69
N LEU A 166 -0.14 6.10 -3.10
CA LEU A 166 1.11 6.28 -3.82
C LEU A 166 1.94 5.00 -3.74
N GLY A 167 2.22 4.40 -4.90
CA GLY A 167 3.01 3.17 -5.04
C GLY A 167 2.15 1.94 -5.36
N ALA A 168 2.81 0.78 -5.50
CA ALA A 168 2.16 -0.48 -5.83
C ALA A 168 2.11 -1.43 -4.62
N GLY A 169 1.11 -2.33 -4.62
CA GLY A 169 0.98 -3.40 -3.65
C GLY A 169 0.80 -2.94 -2.20
N LEU A 170 1.49 -3.61 -1.27
CA LEU A 170 1.31 -3.48 0.18
C LEU A 170 2.07 -2.28 0.76
N ASN A 171 2.81 -1.54 -0.08
CA ASN A 171 3.66 -0.41 0.29
C ASN A 171 3.11 0.91 -0.22
N ARG A 172 1.83 0.89 -0.58
CA ARG A 172 1.07 2.09 -0.89
C ARG A 172 1.12 3.01 0.32
N ALA A 173 1.73 4.18 0.16
CA ALA A 173 1.62 5.26 1.12
C ALA A 173 0.27 5.94 0.90
N LEU A 174 -0.51 6.13 1.96
CA LEU A 174 -1.72 6.93 1.83
C LEU A 174 -1.30 8.40 1.77
N ALA A 175 -1.84 9.13 0.79
CA ALA A 175 -1.51 10.52 0.61
C ALA A 175 -2.75 11.37 0.34
N LEU A 176 -2.69 12.60 0.82
CA LEU A 176 -3.68 13.64 0.60
C LEU A 176 -3.25 14.49 -0.59
N VAL A 177 -4.14 14.70 -1.56
CA VAL A 177 -3.87 15.62 -2.67
C VAL A 177 -3.97 17.06 -2.16
N ILE A 178 -2.89 17.82 -2.27
CA ILE A 178 -2.79 19.20 -1.76
C ILE A 178 -2.58 20.24 -2.86
N ALA A 179 -2.23 19.84 -4.08
CA ALA A 179 -2.27 20.70 -5.26
C ALA A 179 -2.35 19.85 -6.54
N GLY A 180 -2.85 20.45 -7.62
CA GLY A 180 -2.99 19.79 -8.91
C GLY A 180 -4.01 20.50 -9.79
N GLN A 181 -4.39 19.87 -10.89
CA GLN A 181 -5.48 20.38 -11.72
C GLN A 181 -6.83 19.98 -11.11
N TRP A 182 -7.66 20.98 -10.78
CA TRP A 182 -9.00 20.78 -10.25
C TRP A 182 -10.01 20.68 -11.39
N ASN A 183 -10.74 19.56 -11.49
CA ASN A 183 -11.72 19.32 -12.56
C ASN A 183 -13.16 19.73 -12.18
N GLY A 184 -13.36 20.35 -11.01
CA GLY A 184 -14.65 20.89 -10.58
C GLY A 184 -15.22 20.22 -9.33
N GLN A 185 -16.36 20.74 -8.86
CA GLN A 185 -16.97 20.39 -7.57
C GLN A 185 -17.37 18.91 -7.42
N GLU A 186 -17.63 18.20 -8.52
CA GLU A 186 -18.12 16.81 -8.47
C GLU A 186 -17.02 15.75 -8.66
N THR A 187 -15.86 16.11 -9.22
CA THR A 187 -14.82 15.15 -9.64
C THR A 187 -13.48 15.30 -8.93
N GLY A 188 -13.25 16.41 -8.23
CA GLY A 188 -12.02 16.63 -7.48
C GLY A 188 -10.80 16.95 -8.36
N PHE A 189 -9.61 16.61 -7.87
CA PHE A 189 -8.35 16.69 -8.60
C PHE A 189 -8.28 15.66 -9.73
N SER A 190 -7.81 16.11 -10.90
CA SER A 190 -7.48 15.25 -12.03
C SER A 190 -6.24 14.42 -11.72
N LEU A 191 -6.39 13.10 -11.69
CA LEU A 191 -5.25 12.19 -11.58
C LEU A 191 -4.40 12.08 -12.84
N TYR A 192 -4.90 12.58 -13.97
CA TYR A 192 -4.22 12.51 -15.26
C TYR A 192 -3.27 13.70 -15.49
N HIS A 193 -3.18 14.61 -14.53
CA HIS A 193 -2.31 15.77 -14.55
C HIS A 193 -1.38 15.73 -13.34
N PRO A 194 -0.25 16.47 -13.37
CA PRO A 194 0.66 16.51 -12.26
C PRO A 194 -0.03 16.89 -10.94
N LEU A 195 0.29 16.15 -9.88
CA LEU A 195 -0.25 16.33 -8.54
C LEU A 195 0.87 16.62 -7.54
N THR A 196 0.52 17.33 -6.48
CA THR A 196 1.33 17.41 -5.26
C THR A 196 0.58 16.76 -4.12
N LEU A 197 1.24 15.83 -3.45
CA LEU A 197 0.67 14.96 -2.43
C LEU A 197 1.35 15.20 -1.09
N PHE A 198 0.59 15.07 0.00
CA PHE A 198 1.08 15.02 1.36
C PHE A 198 0.86 13.62 1.92
N THR A 199 1.94 12.90 2.20
CA THR A 199 1.90 11.50 2.63
C THR A 199 1.69 11.38 4.15
N ASP A 200 1.22 10.21 4.59
CA ASP A 200 1.15 9.82 6.01
C ASP A 200 2.50 9.87 6.75
N SER A 201 3.62 9.76 6.04
CA SER A 201 4.97 9.96 6.56
C SER A 201 5.36 11.44 6.78
N GLY A 202 4.48 12.38 6.44
CA GLY A 202 4.73 13.82 6.57
C GLY A 202 5.52 14.43 5.42
N GLN A 203 5.70 13.70 4.31
CA GLN A 203 6.44 14.18 3.15
C GLN A 203 5.53 14.81 2.09
N VAL A 204 6.03 15.87 1.45
CA VAL A 204 5.44 16.47 0.25
C VAL A 204 6.09 15.88 -0.99
N VAL A 205 5.30 15.25 -1.85
CA VAL A 205 5.75 14.53 -3.05
C VAL A 205 5.08 15.11 -4.28
N ALA A 206 5.87 15.39 -5.33
CA ALA A 206 5.36 15.75 -6.65
C ALA A 206 5.24 14.50 -7.51
N VAL A 207 4.14 14.39 -8.26
CA VAL A 207 3.87 13.25 -9.15
C VAL A 207 3.54 13.80 -10.54
N GLU A 208 4.32 13.40 -11.55
CA GLU A 208 4.28 14.00 -12.90
C GLU A 208 3.44 13.20 -13.92
N ASN A 209 3.16 11.93 -13.66
CA ASN A 209 2.47 10.98 -14.55
C ASN A 209 1.14 10.53 -13.92
N PRO A 210 0.19 9.94 -14.70
CA PRO A 210 -1.05 9.45 -14.13
C PRO A 210 -0.72 8.52 -12.97
N VAL A 211 -1.19 8.90 -11.78
CA VAL A 211 -1.05 8.03 -10.62
C VAL A 211 -1.86 6.79 -10.95
N GLU A 212 -1.27 5.59 -10.87
CA GLU A 212 -2.04 4.36 -10.69
C GLU A 212 -2.71 4.42 -9.31
N ALA A 213 -3.60 5.40 -9.11
CA ALA A 213 -4.34 5.62 -7.88
C ALA A 213 -5.77 5.18 -8.11
N GLU A 214 -6.22 4.26 -7.28
CA GLU A 214 -7.64 4.08 -7.02
C GLU A 214 -8.14 5.33 -6.30
N VAL A 215 -8.97 6.12 -6.97
CA VAL A 215 -9.70 7.25 -6.38
C VAL A 215 -10.87 6.66 -5.60
N TYR A 216 -10.99 6.99 -4.31
CA TYR A 216 -12.27 6.80 -3.64
C TYR A 216 -13.23 7.90 -4.11
N PRO A 217 -14.32 7.60 -4.82
CA PRO A 217 -15.34 8.59 -5.08
C PRO A 217 -15.93 9.03 -3.74
N VAL A 218 -16.08 10.34 -3.55
CA VAL A 218 -16.89 10.89 -2.48
C VAL A 218 -18.34 10.56 -2.82
N LEU A 219 -18.87 9.44 -2.31
CA LEU A 219 -20.31 9.23 -2.31
C LEU A 219 -20.91 10.28 -1.39
N ARG A 220 -21.76 11.13 -1.97
CA ARG A 220 -22.48 12.23 -1.31
C ARG A 220 -22.92 11.79 0.09
N VAL A 221 -22.49 12.54 1.10
CA VAL A 221 -23.13 12.48 2.41
C VAL A 221 -24.59 12.86 2.18
N PRO A 222 -25.57 12.04 2.59
CA PRO A 222 -26.98 12.43 2.51
C PRO A 222 -27.16 13.75 3.27
N ALA A 223 -27.92 14.67 2.66
CA ALA A 223 -28.27 15.96 3.24
C ALA A 223 -28.96 15.81 4.61
#